data_AF-A0A927B0L6-F1
#
_entry.id   AF-A0A927B0L6-F1
#
_cell.length_a   1.000
_cell.length_b   1.000
_cell.length_c   1.000
_cell.angle_alpha   90.00
_cell.angle_beta   90.00
_cell.angle_gamma   90.00
#
_symmetry.space_group_name_H-M   'P 1'
#
loop_
_entity.id
_entity.type
_entity.pdbx_description
1 polymer ?
#
loop_
_entity_poly.entity_id
_entity_poly.type
_entity_poly.pdbx_seq_one_letter_code
_entity_poly.pdbx_strand_id
1 'polypeptide(L)'
;MQRAQLKEFYGYGLILLVLISVQIYSVYVAYTTDLSLTWQHYLGFGATTLAGILWAFRKPQYLFYALGLTLILGYENLLGFTPTLDFTSTRYYVNSIAFPISYQDFSMYMLLIWAYVAHSRLRTMMQSLFVKNL
;
A
#
# COMPACT_ATOMS: atom_id res chain seq x y z
N MET A 1 -4.80 24.34 -3.01
CA MET A 1 -5.61 23.11 -2.88
C MET A 1 -6.86 23.45 -2.10
N GLN A 2 -8.03 22.96 -2.50
CA GLN A 2 -9.24 23.07 -1.67
C GLN A 2 -9.06 22.30 -0.34
N ARG A 3 -9.77 22.69 0.73
CA ARG A 3 -9.65 22.06 2.07
C ARG A 3 -9.72 20.53 2.03
N ALA A 4 -10.60 19.96 1.21
CA ALA A 4 -10.72 18.51 1.04
C ALA A 4 -9.46 17.87 0.42
N GLN A 5 -8.90 18.49 -0.63
CA GLN A 5 -7.66 18.02 -1.26
C GLN A 5 -6.45 18.13 -0.33
N LEU A 6 -6.45 19.13 0.56
CA LEU A 6 -5.41 19.31 1.56
C LEU A 6 -5.46 18.19 2.60
N LYS A 7 -6.66 17.85 3.09
CA LYS A 7 -6.89 16.70 3.99
C LYS A 7 -6.40 15.40 3.36
N GLU A 8 -6.76 15.14 2.11
CA GLU A 8 -6.29 13.95 1.37
C GLU A 8 -4.76 13.94 1.27
N PHE A 9 -4.14 15.05 0.89
CA PHE A 9 -2.69 15.14 0.74
C PHE A 9 -1.93 14.86 2.05
N TYR A 10 -2.39 15.40 3.18
CA TYR A 10 -1.80 15.10 4.49
C TYR A 10 -2.10 13.67 4.95
N GLY A 11 -3.29 13.15 4.66
CA GLY A 11 -3.63 11.75 4.93
C GLY A 11 -2.72 10.77 4.18
N TYR A 12 -2.45 11.04 2.89
CA TYR A 12 -1.47 10.27 2.12
C TYR A 12 -0.05 10.40 2.69
N GLY A 13 0.33 11.57 3.19
CA GLY A 13 1.61 11.77 3.88
C GLY A 13 1.74 10.92 5.16
N LEU A 14 0.66 10.81 5.95
CA LEU A 14 0.65 9.95 7.14
C LEU A 14 0.79 8.47 6.77
N ILE A 15 0.10 8.02 5.72
CA ILE A 15 0.25 6.65 5.18
C ILE A 15 1.70 6.39 4.79
N LEU A 16 2.34 7.32 4.08
CA LEU A 16 3.74 7.21 3.67
C LEU A 16 4.68 7.11 4.87
N LEU A 17 4.49 7.93 5.91
CA LEU A 17 5.32 7.87 7.12
C LEU A 17 5.22 6.51 7.81
N VAL A 18 4.02 5.94 7.89
CA VAL A 18 3.82 4.59 8.44
C VAL A 18 4.54 3.54 7.59
N LEU A 19 4.37 3.58 6.27
CA LEU A 19 5.06 2.64 5.35
C LEU A 19 6.59 2.72 5.50
N ILE A 20 7.16 3.93 5.52
CA ILE A 20 8.59 4.14 5.70
C ILE A 20 9.06 3.60 7.06
N SER A 21 8.33 3.89 8.14
CA SER A 21 8.69 3.43 9.48
C SER A 21 8.75 1.91 9.57
N VAL A 22 7.76 1.24 8.98
CA VAL A 22 7.69 -0.24 8.96
C VAL A 22 8.80 -0.83 8.07
N GLN A 23 9.16 -0.19 6.97
CA GLN A 23 10.26 -0.64 6.12
C GLN A 23 11.62 -0.47 6.80
N ILE A 24 11.84 0.65 7.49
CA ILE A 24 13.03 0.86 8.32
C ILE A 24 13.12 -0.23 9.39
N TYR A 25 12.00 -0.51 10.07
CA TYR A 25 11.94 -1.59 11.05
C TYR A 25 12.25 -2.96 10.42
N SER A 26 11.74 -3.22 9.22
CA SER A 26 12.03 -4.45 8.48
C SER A 26 13.50 -4.62 8.16
N VAL A 27 14.17 -3.56 7.73
CA VAL A 27 15.61 -3.54 7.50
C VAL A 27 16.37 -3.76 8.80
N TYR A 28 15.96 -3.10 9.89
CA TYR A 28 16.57 -3.28 11.21
C TYR A 28 16.47 -4.72 11.70
N VAL A 29 15.29 -5.35 11.59
CA VAL A 29 15.08 -6.75 11.96
C VAL A 29 15.91 -7.67 11.08
N ALA A 30 15.89 -7.48 9.76
CA ALA A 30 16.69 -8.30 8.85
C ALA A 30 18.20 -8.17 9.05
N TYR A 31 18.67 -7.03 9.59
CA TYR A 31 20.07 -6.82 9.92
C TYR A 31 20.47 -7.42 11.28
N THR A 32 19.53 -7.49 12.23
CA THR A 32 19.78 -7.94 13.61
C THR A 32 19.36 -9.37 13.89
N THR A 33 18.74 -10.05 12.92
CA THR A 33 18.22 -11.42 13.02
C THR A 33 18.52 -12.19 11.73
N ASP A 34 18.28 -13.50 11.73
CA ASP A 34 18.44 -14.35 10.54
C ASP A 34 17.28 -14.22 9.51
N LEU A 35 16.38 -13.24 9.69
CA LEU A 35 15.30 -12.98 8.74
C LEU A 35 15.85 -12.24 7.52
N SER A 36 15.49 -12.71 6.31
CA SER A 36 15.93 -12.09 5.06
C SER A 36 14.81 -11.29 4.39
N LEU A 37 15.20 -10.22 3.70
CA LEU A 37 14.31 -9.47 2.82
C LEU A 37 14.24 -10.16 1.45
N THR A 38 13.03 -10.47 1.01
CA THR A 38 12.78 -11.02 -0.33
C THR A 38 12.72 -9.91 -1.39
N TRP A 39 12.74 -10.28 -2.67
CA TRP A 39 12.55 -9.36 -3.80
C TRP A 39 11.27 -8.51 -3.68
N GLN A 40 10.21 -9.06 -3.08
CA GLN A 40 8.94 -8.36 -2.85
C GLN A 40 9.12 -7.14 -1.93
N HIS A 41 10.04 -7.23 -0.96
CA HIS A 41 10.35 -6.11 -0.06
C HIS A 41 11.04 -4.98 -0.80
N TYR A 42 12.02 -5.31 -1.65
CA TYR A 42 12.71 -4.30 -2.45
C TYR A 42 11.78 -3.60 -3.44
N LEU A 43 10.81 -4.31 -4.03
CA LEU A 43 9.76 -3.67 -4.83
C LEU A 43 8.85 -2.78 -3.97
N GLY A 44 8.49 -3.23 -2.75
CA GLY A 44 7.71 -2.43 -1.80
C GLY A 44 8.42 -1.13 -1.42
N PHE A 45 9.74 -1.20 -1.23
CA PHE A 45 10.60 -0.04 -0.96
C PHE A 45 10.65 0.92 -2.15
N GLY A 46 10.78 0.38 -3.36
CA GLY A 46 10.72 1.16 -4.60
C GLY A 46 9.38 1.89 -4.77
N ALA A 47 8.27 1.18 -4.56
CA ALA A 47 6.92 1.74 -4.66
C ALA A 47 6.69 2.87 -3.62
N THR A 48 7.17 2.66 -2.40
CA THR A 48 7.09 3.66 -1.31
C THR A 48 7.97 4.87 -1.59
N THR A 49 9.17 4.66 -2.14
CA THR A 49 10.06 5.74 -2.57
C THR A 49 9.42 6.57 -3.67
N LEU A 50 8.83 5.92 -4.69
CA LEU A 50 8.10 6.60 -5.75
C LEU A 50 6.94 7.43 -5.19
N ALA A 51 6.14 6.86 -4.27
CA ALA A 51 5.06 7.58 -3.64
C ALA A 51 5.57 8.75 -2.77
N GLY A 52 6.69 8.59 -2.07
CA GLY A 52 7.37 9.69 -1.36
C GLY A 52 7.82 10.82 -2.28
N ILE A 53 8.39 10.49 -3.45
CA ILE A 53 8.74 11.46 -4.49
C ILE A 53 7.49 12.21 -4.98
N LEU A 54 6.41 11.49 -5.31
CA LEU A 54 5.17 12.09 -5.77
C LEU A 54 4.54 13.00 -4.70
N TRP A 55 4.68 12.65 -3.42
CA TRP A 55 4.25 13.48 -2.31
C TRP A 55 5.11 14.75 -2.18
N ALA A 56 6.43 14.64 -2.24
CA ALA A 56 7.36 15.77 -2.18
C ALA A 56 7.12 16.79 -3.31
N PHE A 57 6.87 16.30 -4.54
CA PHE A 57 6.51 17.13 -5.69
C PHE A 57 5.05 17.61 -5.71
N ARG A 58 4.29 17.35 -4.64
CA ARG A 58 2.88 17.76 -4.48
C ARG A 58 2.02 17.34 -5.66
N LYS A 59 2.15 16.09 -6.08
CA LYS A 59 1.34 15.48 -7.15
C LYS A 59 0.26 14.53 -6.57
N PRO A 60 -0.80 15.06 -5.94
CA PRO A 60 -1.80 14.26 -5.21
C PRO A 60 -2.58 13.29 -6.12
N GLN A 61 -2.67 13.59 -7.43
CA GLN A 61 -3.34 12.70 -8.37
C GLN A 61 -2.57 11.41 -8.60
N TYR A 62 -1.28 11.52 -8.90
CA TYR A 62 -0.42 10.34 -9.10
C TYR A 62 -0.16 9.62 -7.77
N LEU A 63 -0.03 10.38 -6.67
CA LEU A 63 0.12 9.81 -5.33
C LEU A 63 -1.05 8.91 -4.94
N PHE A 64 -2.29 9.33 -5.23
CA PHE A 64 -3.47 8.51 -4.98
C PHE A 64 -3.39 7.15 -5.69
N TYR A 65 -3.02 7.13 -6.98
CA TYR A 65 -2.90 5.90 -7.75
C TYR A 65 -1.71 5.05 -7.30
N ALA A 66 -0.56 5.68 -7.03
CA ALA A 66 0.63 4.99 -6.57
C ALA A 66 0.37 4.31 -5.21
N LEU A 67 -0.23 5.02 -4.25
CA LEU A 67 -0.59 4.43 -2.96
C LEU A 67 -1.65 3.34 -3.10
N GLY A 68 -2.72 3.58 -3.86
CA GLY A 68 -3.75 2.56 -4.09
C GLY A 68 -3.17 1.27 -4.66
N LEU A 69 -2.36 1.38 -5.71
CA LEU A 69 -1.69 0.23 -6.32
C LEU A 69 -0.71 -0.46 -5.35
N THR A 70 0.11 0.33 -4.65
CA THR A 70 1.08 -0.19 -3.67
C THR A 70 0.39 -1.01 -2.58
N LEU A 71 -0.76 -0.52 -2.09
CA LEU A 71 -1.52 -1.17 -1.02
C LEU A 71 -2.31 -2.38 -1.52
N ILE A 72 -2.85 -2.35 -2.73
CA ILE A 72 -3.49 -3.52 -3.36
C ILE A 72 -2.46 -4.62 -3.59
N LEU A 73 -1.30 -4.29 -4.15
CA LEU A 73 -0.24 -5.28 -4.38
C LEU A 73 0.35 -5.78 -3.07
N GLY A 74 0.44 -4.94 -2.04
CA GLY A 74 0.81 -5.37 -0.70
C GLY A 74 -0.23 -6.27 -0.04
N TYR A 75 -1.52 -6.01 -0.27
CA TYR A 75 -2.61 -6.84 0.24
C TYR A 75 -2.49 -8.27 -0.30
N GLU A 76 -2.21 -8.42 -1.59
CA GLU A 76 -1.97 -9.71 -2.26
C GLU A 76 -0.56 -10.29 -1.99
N ASN A 77 0.22 -9.68 -1.09
CA ASN A 77 1.61 -10.06 -0.78
C ASN A 77 2.53 -10.12 -2.02
N LEU A 78 2.25 -9.31 -3.04
CA LEU A 78 3.12 -9.09 -4.19
C LEU A 78 4.18 -8.01 -3.90
N LEU A 79 3.90 -7.13 -2.93
CA LEU A 79 4.85 -6.21 -2.31
C LEU A 79 4.98 -6.52 -0.82
N GLY A 80 6.21 -6.53 -0.32
CA GLY A 80 6.50 -6.75 1.09
C GLY A 80 6.80 -5.44 1.82
N PHE A 81 6.16 -5.21 2.96
CA PHE A 81 6.48 -4.06 3.83
C PHE A 81 7.07 -4.45 5.18
N THR A 82 6.74 -5.64 5.68
CA THR A 82 7.22 -6.22 6.95
C THR A 82 8.07 -7.44 6.63
N PRO A 83 9.14 -7.75 7.39
CA PRO A 83 9.93 -8.94 7.12
C PRO A 83 9.05 -10.18 7.25
N THR A 84 9.28 -11.17 6.38
CA THR A 84 8.49 -12.42 6.36
C THR A 84 8.79 -13.26 7.58
N LEU A 85 7.98 -13.09 8.61
CA LEU A 85 7.70 -14.08 9.64
C LEU A 85 6.49 -14.87 9.13
N ASP A 86 6.61 -16.20 9.01
CA ASP A 86 5.61 -17.11 8.41
C ASP A 86 4.31 -17.24 9.25
N PHE A 87 3.98 -16.20 10.01
CA PHE A 87 2.92 -16.19 10.98
C PHE A 87 1.74 -15.41 10.36
N THR A 88 0.69 -16.16 10.04
CA THR A 88 -0.70 -15.72 9.77
C THR A 88 -1.06 -15.10 8.42
N SER A 89 -0.33 -15.35 7.32
CA SER A 89 -0.92 -15.05 6.00
C SER A 89 -1.94 -16.12 5.60
N THR A 90 -3.18 -15.71 5.34
CA THR A 90 -4.19 -16.64 4.77
C THR A 90 -3.78 -16.94 3.34
N ARG A 91 -3.45 -18.20 3.05
CA ARG A 91 -3.02 -18.66 1.72
C ARG A 91 -4.18 -19.21 0.92
N TYR A 92 -4.14 -19.00 -0.39
CA TYR A 92 -5.06 -19.61 -1.33
C TYR A 92 -4.61 -21.02 -1.71
N TYR A 93 -5.56 -21.95 -1.82
CA TYR A 93 -5.30 -23.33 -2.23
C TYR A 93 -6.16 -23.71 -3.43
N VAL A 94 -5.56 -24.35 -4.44
CA VAL A 94 -6.30 -25.08 -5.47
C VAL A 94 -5.72 -26.48 -5.54
N ASN A 95 -6.58 -27.50 -5.46
CA ASN A 95 -6.15 -28.90 -5.45
C ASN A 95 -5.02 -29.18 -4.43
N SER A 96 -5.12 -28.60 -3.23
CA SER A 96 -4.13 -28.73 -2.15
C SER A 96 -2.74 -28.13 -2.45
N ILE A 97 -2.59 -27.36 -3.52
CA ILE A 97 -1.38 -26.60 -3.84
C ILE A 97 -1.59 -25.16 -3.39
N ALA A 98 -0.70 -24.67 -2.52
CA ALA A 98 -0.71 -23.28 -2.09
C ALA A 98 -0.27 -22.36 -3.23
N PHE A 99 -1.08 -21.36 -3.55
CA PHE A 99 -0.67 -20.29 -4.44
C PHE A 99 0.39 -19.42 -3.75
N PRO A 100 1.32 -18.81 -4.51
CA PRO A 100 2.29 -17.87 -3.97
C PRO A 100 1.66 -16.52 -3.55
N ILE A 101 0.33 -16.40 -3.64
CA ILE A 101 -0.45 -15.22 -3.27
C ILE A 101 -1.15 -15.51 -1.93
N SER A 102 -0.98 -14.60 -0.98
CA SER A 102 -1.56 -14.70 0.36
C SER A 102 -1.88 -13.31 0.87
N TYR A 103 -2.80 -13.20 1.83
CA TYR A 103 -3.15 -11.90 2.38
C TYR A 103 -2.19 -11.42 3.47
N GLN A 104 -1.82 -10.15 3.38
CA GLN A 104 -1.08 -9.44 4.42
C GLN A 104 -1.99 -8.47 5.17
N ASP A 105 -2.25 -8.74 6.44
CA ASP A 105 -3.15 -7.94 7.28
C ASP A 105 -2.72 -6.47 7.36
N PHE A 106 -1.41 -6.22 7.50
CA PHE A 106 -0.88 -4.85 7.53
C PHE A 106 -1.29 -4.05 6.29
N SER A 107 -1.11 -4.63 5.10
CA SER A 107 -1.48 -3.98 3.84
C SER A 107 -2.98 -3.80 3.70
N MET A 108 -3.78 -4.75 4.20
CA MET A 108 -5.23 -4.62 4.28
C MET A 108 -5.64 -3.40 5.12
N TYR A 109 -5.11 -3.26 6.34
CA TYR A 109 -5.43 -2.11 7.20
C TYR A 109 -5.03 -0.79 6.56
N MET A 110 -3.85 -0.74 5.93
CA MET A 110 -3.40 0.46 5.22
C MET A 110 -4.28 0.77 4.00
N LEU A 111 -4.74 -0.25 3.26
CA LEU A 111 -5.67 -0.10 2.13
C LEU A 111 -7.02 0.47 2.60
N LEU A 112 -7.54 0.01 3.74
CA LEU A 112 -8.78 0.54 4.33
C LEU A 112 -8.62 2.00 4.77
N ILE A 113 -7.49 2.34 5.41
CA ILE A 113 -7.18 3.72 5.80
C ILE A 113 -7.06 4.62 4.56
N TRP A 114 -6.37 4.15 3.51
CA TRP A 114 -6.29 4.87 2.23
C TRP A 114 -7.66 5.08 1.60
N ALA A 115 -8.51 4.05 1.56
CA ALA A 115 -9.85 4.14 0.99
C ALA A 115 -10.72 5.12 1.77
N TYR A 116 -10.59 5.16 3.10
CA TYR A 116 -11.26 6.14 3.95
C TYR A 116 -10.77 7.57 3.68
N VAL A 117 -9.45 7.78 3.61
CA VAL A 117 -8.85 9.08 3.27
C VAL A 117 -9.31 9.56 1.89
N ALA A 118 -9.37 8.65 0.91
CA ALA A 118 -9.72 8.96 -0.47
C ALA A 118 -11.21 8.81 -0.80
N HIS A 119 -12.08 8.64 0.21
CA HIS A 119 -13.49 8.29 0.01
C HIS A 119 -14.24 9.24 -0.93
N SER A 120 -14.07 10.55 -0.75
CA SER A 120 -14.67 11.58 -1.61
C SER A 120 -14.32 11.38 -3.07
N ARG A 121 -13.04 11.12 -3.34
CA ARG A 121 -12.52 10.96 -4.69
C ARG A 121 -12.99 9.66 -5.33
N LEU A 122 -12.96 8.55 -4.58
CA LEU A 122 -13.48 7.25 -5.02
C LEU A 122 -14.96 7.34 -5.39
N ARG A 123 -15.77 8.03 -4.56
CA ARG A 123 -17.19 8.28 -4.85
C ARG A 123 -17.37 9.03 -6.17
N THR A 124 -16.63 10.12 -6.38
CA THR A 124 -16.72 10.89 -7.64
C THR A 124 -16.31 10.06 -8.85
N MET A 125 -15.25 9.24 -8.73
CA MET A 125 -14.84 8.33 -9.81
C MET A 125 -15.93 7.31 -10.13
N MET A 126 -16.51 6.67 -9.11
CA MET A 126 -17.63 5.74 -9.29
C MET A 126 -18.82 6.41 -9.98
N GLN A 127 -19.24 7.58 -9.52
CA GLN A 127 -20.33 8.33 -10.14
C GLN A 127 -20.04 8.67 -11.61
N SER A 128 -18.81 9.04 -11.95
CA SER A 128 -18.43 9.34 -13.34
C SER A 128 -18.49 8.15 -14.29
N LEU A 129 -18.33 6.92 -13.77
CA LEU A 129 -18.45 5.69 -14.56
C LEU A 129 -19.91 5.40 -14.94
N PHE A 130 -20.87 5.75 -14.08
CA PHE A 130 -22.30 5.53 -14.35
C PHE A 130 -22.95 6.66 -15.16
N VAL A 131 -22.51 7.91 -14.99
CA VAL A 131 -23.07 9.07 -15.72
C VAL A 131 -22.64 9.09 -17.20
N LYS A 132 -21.53 8.44 -17.57
CA LYS A 132 -21.10 8.33 -18.97
C LYS A 132 -21.83 7.26 -19.80
N ASN A 133 -22.62 6.39 -19.16
CA ASN A 133 -23.28 5.25 -19.79
C ASN A 133 -24.82 5.40 -19.87
N LEU A 134 -25.35 6.61 -19.63
CA LEU A 134 -26.74 7.02 -19.84
C LEU A 134 -26.77 8.15 -20.87
#